data_AF-A0ABD2XHJ5-F1
#
_entry.id   AF-A0ABD2XHJ5-F1
#
_cell.length_a   1.000
_cell.length_b   1.000
_cell.length_c   1.000
_cell.angle_alpha   90.00
_cell.angle_beta   90.00
_cell.angle_gamma   90.00
#
_symmetry.space_group_name_H-M   'P 1'
#
loop_
_entity.id
_entity.type
_entity.pdbx_description
1 polymer ?
#
loop_
_entity_poly.entity_id
_entity_poly.type
_entity_poly.pdbx_seq_one_letter_code
_entity_poly.pdbx_strand_id
1 'polypeptide(L)'
;MAADMTYLLTYPYHIVEFISAGRKPRNKSIDIVCSSWMSWDNKKKKMFVKYPPPPYSTESWEMYNDHLKLQFEALSEWKEYSIKIRGKATNMDEANEKLKLLNTEDTVLTMESDQNSNEVEKKQ
;
A
#
# COMPACT_ATOMS: atom_id res chain seq x y z
N MET A 1 23.96 -3.53 1.78
CA MET A 1 23.14 -4.34 0.85
C MET A 1 22.02 -3.46 0.35
N ALA A 2 22.16 -2.93 -0.87
CA ALA A 2 21.03 -2.35 -1.59
C ALA A 2 20.10 -3.53 -1.88
N ALA A 3 19.01 -3.65 -1.12
CA ALA A 3 17.97 -4.63 -1.42
C ALA A 3 17.61 -4.43 -2.89
N ASP A 4 17.79 -5.49 -3.65
CA ASP A 4 17.79 -5.55 -5.10
C ASP A 4 16.53 -4.85 -5.68
N MET A 5 16.63 -3.57 -6.04
CA MET A 5 15.52 -2.77 -6.57
C MET A 5 15.24 -3.09 -8.04
N THR A 6 15.90 -4.09 -8.62
CA THR A 6 15.68 -4.54 -10.01
C THR A 6 14.23 -4.92 -10.28
N TYR A 7 13.49 -5.36 -9.26
CA TYR A 7 12.07 -5.65 -9.41
C TYR A 7 11.23 -4.43 -9.78
N LEU A 8 11.69 -3.20 -9.51
CA LEU A 8 11.00 -1.98 -9.96
C LEU A 8 11.06 -1.82 -11.49
N LEU A 9 12.06 -2.43 -12.13
CA LEU A 9 12.21 -2.48 -13.60
C LEU A 9 11.42 -3.63 -14.22
N THR A 10 11.18 -4.71 -13.47
CA THR A 10 10.46 -5.90 -13.95
C THR A 10 8.96 -5.80 -13.77
N TYR A 11 8.50 -5.15 -12.69
CA TYR A 11 7.09 -5.04 -12.34
C TYR A 11 6.68 -3.56 -12.39
N PRO A 12 5.87 -3.14 -13.37
CA PRO A 12 5.42 -1.76 -13.45
C PRO A 12 4.45 -1.38 -12.31
N TYR A 13 3.74 -2.36 -11.73
CA TYR A 13 2.73 -2.14 -10.70
C TYR A 13 3.13 -2.74 -9.36
N HIS A 14 2.86 -2.02 -8.28
CA HIS A 14 3.17 -2.43 -6.93
C HIS A 14 2.00 -2.18 -6.01
N ILE A 15 1.67 -3.16 -5.17
CA ILE A 15 0.70 -2.98 -4.09
C ILE A 15 1.47 -2.49 -2.86
N VAL A 16 1.10 -1.33 -2.36
CA VAL A 16 1.81 -0.63 -1.28
C VAL A 16 0.87 -0.31 -0.13
N GLU A 17 1.39 -0.39 1.09
CA GLU A 17 0.72 0.03 2.31
C GLU A 17 1.31 1.36 2.78
N PHE A 18 0.47 2.38 2.89
CA PHE A 18 0.84 3.69 3.41
C PHE A 18 1.07 3.63 4.92
N ILE A 19 2.26 4.04 5.34
CA ILE A 19 2.64 4.08 6.75
C ILE A 19 2.21 5.43 7.33
N SER A 20 1.20 5.43 8.20
CA SER A 20 0.86 6.60 8.99
C SER A 20 1.78 6.74 10.21
N ALA A 21 2.04 7.98 10.62
CA ALA A 21 2.71 8.27 11.88
C ALA A 21 1.68 8.28 13.02
N GLY A 22 1.93 7.53 14.10
CA GLY A 22 1.06 7.51 15.29
C GLY A 22 0.44 6.14 15.57
N ARG A 23 -0.76 6.12 16.16
CA ARG A 23 -1.51 4.87 16.40
C ARG A 23 -1.80 4.21 15.06
N LYS A 24 -1.48 2.91 14.95
CA LYS A 24 -1.82 2.12 13.76
C LYS A 24 -3.32 2.26 13.51
N PRO A 25 -3.73 2.76 12.33
CA PRO A 25 -5.14 2.85 12.00
C PRO A 25 -5.72 1.44 12.01
N ARG A 26 -7.00 1.33 12.42
CA ARG A 26 -7.71 0.04 12.46
C ARG A 26 -7.75 -0.64 11.08
N ASN A 27 -7.74 0.17 10.01
CA ASN A 27 -7.71 -0.29 8.63
C ASN A 27 -6.36 0.11 8.02
N LYS A 28 -5.69 -0.84 7.35
CA LYS A 28 -4.49 -0.55 6.57
C LYS A 28 -4.88 0.21 5.31
N SER A 29 -4.18 1.30 5.02
CA SER A 29 -4.33 2.03 3.76
C SER A 29 -3.44 1.36 2.71
N ILE A 30 -4.01 0.42 1.95
CA ILE A 30 -3.31 -0.30 0.88
C ILE A 30 -3.83 0.20 -0.47
N ASP A 31 -2.93 0.43 -1.42
CA ASP A 31 -3.28 0.83 -2.78
C ASP A 31 -2.25 0.34 -3.82
N ILE A 32 -2.56 0.50 -5.10
CA ILE A 32 -1.70 0.15 -6.24
C ILE A 32 -0.98 1.42 -6.71
N VAL A 33 0.33 1.35 -6.95
CA VAL A 33 1.14 2.45 -7.47
C VAL A 33 2.07 1.97 -8.57
N CYS A 34 2.51 2.90 -9.41
CA CYS A 34 3.55 2.63 -10.41
C CYS A 34 4.94 2.60 -9.78
N SER A 35 5.83 1.76 -10.32
CA SER A 35 7.24 1.72 -9.90
C SER A 35 7.95 3.07 -10.11
N SER A 36 7.56 3.82 -11.14
CA SER A 36 8.08 5.16 -11.46
C SER A 36 7.80 6.20 -10.37
N TRP A 37 6.81 5.99 -9.51
CA TRP A 37 6.45 6.92 -8.43
C TRP A 37 7.21 6.63 -7.14
N MET A 38 7.88 5.49 -7.07
CA MET A 38 8.54 4.99 -5.88
C MET A 38 10.00 5.43 -5.83
N SER A 39 10.46 5.78 -4.64
CA SER A 39 11.84 6.19 -4.41
C SER A 39 12.34 5.67 -3.08
N TRP A 40 13.57 5.15 -3.09
CA TRP A 40 14.22 4.66 -1.87
C TRP A 40 15.08 5.75 -1.25
N ASP A 41 14.75 6.16 -0.03
CA ASP A 41 15.60 7.07 0.73
C ASP A 41 16.65 6.27 1.51
N ASN A 42 17.89 6.32 1.02
CA ASN A 42 19.01 5.63 1.65
C ASN A 42 19.38 6.21 3.03
N LYS A 43 19.04 7.47 3.32
CA LYS A 43 19.30 8.11 4.62
C LYS A 43 18.32 7.60 5.67
N LYS A 44 17.02 7.55 5.34
CA LYS A 44 15.96 7.08 6.25
C LYS A 44 15.78 5.56 6.23
N LYS A 45 16.41 4.85 5.29
CA LYS A 45 16.25 3.40 5.06
C LYS A 45 14.78 3.01 4.88
N LYS A 46 14.02 3.84 4.15
CA LYS A 46 12.58 3.69 3.93
C LYS A 46 12.24 3.89 2.47
N MET A 47 11.17 3.24 2.03
CA MET A 47 10.57 3.45 0.73
C MET A 47 9.54 4.57 0.80
N PHE A 48 9.56 5.43 -0.21
CA PHE A 48 8.63 6.53 -0.38
C PHE A 48 7.91 6.40 -1.72
N VAL A 49 6.71 6.95 -1.77
CA VAL A 49 5.96 7.12 -3.01
C VAL A 49 5.41 8.53 -3.06
N LYS A 50 5.44 9.13 -4.25
CA LYS A 50 4.68 10.35 -4.51
C LYS A 50 3.24 9.96 -4.81
N TYR A 51 2.30 10.55 -4.10
CA TYR A 51 0.88 10.24 -4.23
C TYR A 51 0.04 11.51 -4.08
N PRO A 52 -1.08 11.66 -4.81
CA PRO A 52 -1.94 12.84 -4.68
C PRO A 52 -2.46 12.97 -3.24
N PRO A 53 -2.40 14.16 -2.62
CA PRO A 53 -2.97 14.36 -1.30
C PRO A 53 -4.51 14.47 -1.39
N PRO A 54 -5.26 14.02 -0.37
CA PRO A 54 -6.68 14.32 -0.27
C PRO A 54 -6.91 15.84 -0.08
N PRO A 55 -8.09 16.37 -0.47
CA PRO A 55 -9.30 15.65 -0.90
C PRO A 55 -9.26 15.21 -2.37
N TYR A 56 -9.73 13.99 -2.63
CA TYR A 56 -9.86 13.48 -4.00
C TYR A 56 -11.18 13.98 -4.61
N SER A 57 -11.08 14.80 -5.65
CA SER A 57 -12.21 15.09 -6.53
C SER A 57 -12.33 14.00 -7.61
N THR A 58 -13.48 13.90 -8.28
CA THR A 58 -13.67 12.96 -9.40
C THR A 58 -12.63 13.17 -10.50
N GLU A 59 -12.33 14.43 -10.82
CA GLU A 59 -11.30 14.79 -11.81
C GLU A 59 -9.89 14.36 -11.35
N SER A 60 -9.55 14.58 -10.08
CA SER A 60 -8.27 14.14 -9.52
C SER A 60 -8.13 12.62 -9.54
N TRP A 61 -9.23 11.89 -9.35
CA TRP A 61 -9.25 10.43 -9.39
C TRP A 61 -9.10 9.89 -10.82
N GLU A 62 -9.75 10.51 -11.80
CA GLU A 62 -9.60 10.16 -13.22
C GLU A 62 -8.18 10.40 -13.69
N MET A 63 -7.59 11.57 -13.39
CA MET A 63 -6.19 11.87 -13.69
C MET A 63 -5.23 10.85 -13.08
N TYR A 64 -5.47 10.47 -11.82
CA TYR A 64 -4.69 9.44 -11.13
C TYR A 64 -4.75 8.10 -11.87
N ASN A 65 -5.97 7.64 -12.20
CA ASN A 65 -6.17 6.37 -12.90
C ASN A 65 -5.53 6.39 -14.29
N ASP A 66 -5.58 7.52 -14.99
CA ASP A 66 -4.95 7.66 -16.30
C ASP A 66 -3.42 7.65 -16.18
N HIS A 67 -2.85 8.34 -15.19
CA HIS A 67 -1.40 8.28 -14.94
C HIS A 67 -0.94 6.86 -14.58
N LEU A 68 -1.76 6.13 -13.81
CA LEU A 68 -1.46 4.74 -13.44
C LEU A 68 -1.51 3.81 -14.66
N LYS A 69 -2.53 3.95 -15.53
CA LYS A 69 -2.67 3.16 -16.75
C LYS A 69 -1.56 3.46 -17.77
N LEU A 70 -1.23 4.74 -17.94
CA LEU A 70 -0.20 5.21 -18.88
C LEU A 70 1.21 5.12 -18.31
N GLN A 71 1.36 4.75 -17.02
CA GLN A 71 2.63 4.63 -16.29
C GLN A 71 3.45 5.92 -16.33
N PHE A 72 2.78 7.08 -16.37
CA PHE A 72 3.46 8.37 -16.37
C PHE A 72 4.22 8.58 -15.07
N GLU A 73 5.19 9.50 -15.09
CA GLU A 73 5.90 9.89 -13.88
C GLU A 73 4.98 10.62 -12.90
N ALA A 74 5.31 10.55 -11.61
CA ALA A 74 4.58 11.25 -10.58
C ALA A 74 4.72 12.76 -10.74
N LEU A 75 3.60 13.50 -10.63
CA LEU A 75 3.63 14.95 -10.68
C LEU A 75 4.46 15.52 -9.51
N SER A 76 5.18 16.60 -9.77
CA SER A 76 6.01 17.28 -8.76
C SER A 76 5.20 17.84 -7.58
N GLU A 77 3.92 18.10 -7.81
CA GLU A 77 2.98 18.62 -6.81
C GLU A 77 2.49 17.53 -5.83
N TRP A 78 2.69 16.25 -6.16
CA TRP A 78 2.27 15.15 -5.31
C TRP A 78 3.11 15.07 -4.04
N LYS A 79 2.45 14.67 -2.95
CA LYS A 79 3.08 14.58 -1.64
C LYS A 79 3.80 13.24 -1.49
N GLU A 80 4.92 13.25 -0.79
CA GLU A 80 5.68 12.04 -0.48
C GLU A 80 5.12 11.35 0.77
N TYR A 81 4.85 10.06 0.63
CA TYR A 81 4.38 9.20 1.71
C TYR A 81 5.34 8.04 1.91
N SER A 82 5.60 7.68 3.17
CA SER A 82 6.34 6.45 3.48
C SER A 82 5.45 5.23 3.26
N ILE A 83 5.99 4.22 2.59
CA ILE A 83 5.26 3.01 2.22
C ILE A 83 6.00 1.72 2.56
N LYS A 84 5.25 0.62 2.61
CA LYS A 84 5.77 -0.75 2.54
C LYS A 84 5.19 -1.46 1.33
N ILE A 85 6.03 -2.21 0.63
CA ILE A 85 5.58 -3.03 -0.51
C ILE A 85 4.93 -4.30 0.05
N ARG A 86 3.70 -4.57 -0.38
CA ARG A 86 2.92 -5.77 -0.04
C ARG A 86 2.79 -6.73 -1.21
N GLY A 87 2.91 -6.23 -2.44
CA GLY A 87 2.88 -7.07 -3.63
C GLY A 87 3.50 -6.39 -4.85
N LYS A 88 3.72 -7.18 -5.88
CA LYS A 88 4.25 -6.76 -7.19
C LYS A 88 3.36 -7.35 -8.27
N ALA A 89 3.17 -6.64 -9.37
CA ALA A 89 2.31 -7.07 -10.46
C ALA A 89 2.86 -6.59 -11.81
N THR A 90 2.66 -7.41 -12.83
CA THR A 90 3.07 -7.11 -14.21
C THR A 90 2.01 -6.31 -14.95
N ASN A 91 0.75 -6.46 -14.57
CA ASN A 91 -0.39 -5.82 -15.18
C ASN A 91 -1.40 -5.36 -14.11
N MET A 92 -2.32 -4.49 -14.51
CA MET A 92 -3.31 -3.87 -13.62
C MET A 92 -4.32 -4.90 -13.07
N ASP A 93 -4.70 -5.90 -13.88
CA ASP A 93 -5.64 -6.94 -13.46
C ASP A 93 -5.05 -7.82 -12.34
N GLU A 94 -3.80 -8.25 -12.50
CA GLU A 94 -3.03 -8.98 -11.49
C GLU A 94 -2.85 -8.14 -10.22
N ALA A 95 -2.62 -6.83 -10.36
CA ALA A 95 -2.52 -5.91 -9.23
C ALA A 95 -3.84 -5.83 -8.45
N ASN A 96 -4.97 -5.75 -9.16
CA ASN A 96 -6.31 -5.72 -8.57
C ASN A 96 -6.69 -7.03 -7.88
N GLU A 97 -6.36 -8.18 -8.48
CA GLU A 97 -6.57 -9.49 -7.84
C GLU A 97 -5.77 -9.60 -6.54
N LYS A 98 -4.50 -9.20 -6.57
CA LYS A 98 -3.64 -9.19 -5.37
C LYS A 98 -4.14 -8.22 -4.31
N LEU A 99 -4.64 -7.04 -4.70
CA LEU A 99 -5.25 -6.08 -3.78
C LEU A 99 -6.50 -6.66 -3.10
N LYS A 100 -7.35 -7.37 -3.85
CA LYS A 100 -8.53 -8.07 -3.30
C LYS A 100 -8.14 -9.19 -2.32
N LEU A 101 -7.11 -9.97 -2.65
CA LEU A 101 -6.59 -11.02 -1.78
C LEU A 101 -6.06 -10.45 -0.47
N LEU A 102 -5.22 -9.41 -0.53
CA LEU A 102 -4.65 -8.76 0.66
C LEU A 102 -5.71 -8.13 1.57
N ASN A 103 -6.76 -7.55 0.99
CA ASN A 103 -7.90 -7.06 1.78
C ASN A 103 -8.68 -8.20 2.44
N THR A 104 -8.88 -9.31 1.72
CA THR A 104 -9.55 -10.50 2.27
C THR A 104 -8.75 -11.11 3.43
N GLU A 105 -7.45 -11.32 3.26
CA GLU A 105 -6.57 -11.86 4.31
C GLU A 105 -6.58 -11.00 5.58
N ASP A 106 -6.59 -9.67 5.44
CA ASP A 106 -6.67 -8.77 6.60
C ASP A 106 -8.01 -8.90 7.34
N THR A 107 -9.11 -9.03 6.60
CA THR A 107 -10.45 -9.26 7.19
C THR A 107 -10.58 -10.62 7.88
N VAL A 108 -9.94 -11.66 7.35
CA VAL A 108 -9.94 -13.00 7.97
C VAL A 108 -9.15 -12.99 9.28
N LEU A 109 -7.96 -12.36 9.29
CA LEU A 109 -7.16 -12.21 10.52
C LEU A 109 -7.86 -11.37 11.61
N THR A 110 -8.71 -10.42 11.22
CA THR A 110 -9.51 -9.65 12.20
C THR A 110 -10.73 -10.42 12.70
N MET A 111 -11.33 -11.30 11.89
CA MET A 111 -12.44 -12.16 12.33
C MET A 111 -11.98 -13.26 13.30
N GLU A 112 -10.73 -13.72 13.21
CA GLU A 112 -10.20 -14.77 14.11
C GLU A 112 -9.76 -14.24 15.50
N SER A 113 -9.91 -12.95 15.80
CA SER A 113 -9.50 -12.38 17.11
C SER A 113 -10.63 -12.22 18.14
N ASP A 114 -11.83 -12.75 17.89
CA ASP A 114 -12.99 -12.67 18.83
C ASP A 114 -13.38 -14.02 19.46
N GLN A 115 -12.44 -14.95 19.66
CA GLN A 115 -12.71 -16.19 20.41
C GLN A 115 -11.54 -16.56 21.33
N ASN A 116 -11.22 -15.74 22.33
CA ASN A 116 -10.71 -16.29 23.59
C ASN A 116 -10.92 -15.33 24.77
N SER A 117 -11.33 -15.91 25.90
CA SER A 117 -11.33 -15.39 27.28
C SER A 117 -12.70 -15.07 27.88
N ASN A 118 -13.47 -16.12 28.21
CA ASN A 118 -14.19 -16.30 29.49
C ASN A 118 -14.31 -17.83 29.62
N GLU A 119 -13.85 -18.54 30.65
CA GLU A 119 -13.78 -18.24 32.07
C GLU A 119 -12.56 -18.94 32.69
N VAL A 120 -11.80 -18.20 33.52
CA VAL A 120 -11.10 -18.81 34.65
C VAL A 120 -11.30 -17.90 35.85
N GLU A 121 -12.06 -18.33 36.85
CA GLU A 121 -11.84 -18.17 38.30
C GLU A 121 -13.05 -18.75 39.04
N LYS A 122 -12.96 -19.88 39.75
CA LYS A 122 -12.29 -20.19 41.04
C LYS A 122 -13.31 -20.29 42.17
N LYS A 123 -13.35 -21.49 42.76
CA LYS A 123 -13.50 -21.84 44.18
C LYS A 123 -14.29 -20.88 45.10
N GLN A 124 -15.36 -21.41 45.67
CA GLN A 124 -15.54 -21.42 47.13
C GLN A 124 -16.14 -22.75 47.58
#